data_AF-A0A2A4JYY0-F1
#
_entry.id   AF-A0A2A4JYY0-F1
#
_cell.length_a   1.000
_cell.length_b   1.000
_cell.length_c   1.000
_cell.angle_alpha   90.00
_cell.angle_beta   90.00
_cell.angle_gamma   90.00
#
_symmetry.space_group_name_H-M   'P 1'
#
loop_
_entity.id
_entity.type
_entity.pdbx_description
1 polymer ?
#
loop_
_entity_poly.entity_id
_entity_poly.type
_entity_poly.pdbx_seq_one_letter_code
_entity_poly.pdbx_strand_id
1 'polypeptide(L)'
;MSLGLGVGPMGVGVGVPPGVGVGVPLPGETNVGMFIEEHKRRADSDPNAPPFDDLRNYAYEGGGSTAGSLSSLASGTDDETHEYDYLGAWGPRFNKLADLYGPDLDEQL
;
A
#
# COMPACT_ATOMS: atom_id res chain seq x y z
N MET A 1 33.45 88.28 15.56
CA MET A 1 33.97 88.27 16.95
C MET A 1 32.83 87.83 17.85
N SER A 2 32.84 86.59 18.32
CA SER A 2 32.43 86.20 19.68
C SER A 2 32.46 84.68 19.75
N LEU A 3 33.24 84.19 20.70
CA LEU A 3 33.47 82.79 21.02
C LEU A 3 32.50 82.39 22.14
N GLY A 4 32.02 81.14 22.11
CA GLY A 4 31.22 80.57 23.18
C GLY A 4 31.37 79.05 23.23
N LEU A 5 32.55 78.59 23.63
CA LEU A 5 32.83 77.20 24.01
C LEU A 5 32.23 76.95 25.41
N GLY A 6 31.32 76.00 25.51
CA GLY A 6 30.83 75.46 26.78
C GLY A 6 30.95 73.94 26.77
N VAL A 7 32.05 73.41 27.31
CA VAL A 7 32.24 71.98 27.58
C VAL A 7 31.89 71.76 29.06
N GLY A 8 30.89 70.93 29.33
CA GLY A 8 30.55 70.39 30.65
C GLY A 8 30.53 68.86 30.59
N PRO A 9 31.03 68.15 31.63
CA PRO A 9 31.46 66.76 31.53
C PRO A 9 30.34 65.72 31.60
N MET A 10 30.65 64.57 31.00
CA MET A 10 30.05 63.25 31.17
C MET A 10 29.77 62.88 32.64
N GLY A 11 28.68 62.15 32.90
CA GLY A 11 28.56 61.43 34.16
C GLY A 11 27.21 60.76 34.45
N VAL A 12 27.06 59.50 34.00
CA VAL A 12 26.47 58.36 34.74
C VAL A 12 25.09 58.62 35.41
N GLY A 13 23.95 58.16 34.89
CA GLY A 13 23.67 56.82 34.39
C GLY A 13 23.43 55.85 35.56
N VAL A 14 22.25 55.84 36.19
CA VAL A 14 21.74 54.66 36.90
C VAL A 14 20.21 54.66 36.89
N GLY A 15 19.62 53.62 36.31
CA GLY A 15 18.22 53.26 36.54
C GLY A 15 17.49 52.76 35.32
N VAL A 16 17.93 51.65 34.71
CA VAL A 16 17.00 50.78 33.95
C VAL A 16 16.51 49.73 34.93
N PRO A 17 15.18 49.64 35.16
CA PRO A 17 14.53 48.35 34.96
C PRO A 17 13.07 48.54 34.44
N PRO A 18 12.28 47.47 34.26
CA PRO A 18 12.50 46.46 33.24
C PRO A 18 11.20 46.19 32.45
N GLY A 19 11.33 45.94 31.15
CA GLY A 19 10.34 45.14 30.42
C GLY A 19 9.02 45.83 30.07
N VAL A 20 8.44 45.37 28.96
CA VAL A 20 7.15 45.81 28.39
C VAL A 20 7.17 47.20 27.75
N GLY A 21 8.15 47.42 26.88
CA GLY A 21 7.92 48.26 25.71
C GLY A 21 7.31 47.39 24.61
N VAL A 22 6.02 47.06 24.71
CA VAL A 22 5.25 46.71 23.50
C VAL A 22 5.21 48.01 22.71
N GLY A 23 6.22 48.21 21.88
CA GLY A 23 6.22 49.26 20.88
C GLY A 23 5.06 48.95 19.95
N VAL A 24 3.93 49.62 20.18
CA VAL A 24 2.84 49.65 19.22
C VAL A 24 3.46 50.19 17.93
N PRO A 25 3.51 49.41 16.83
CA PRO A 25 4.13 49.88 15.61
C PRO A 25 3.34 51.09 15.10
N LEU A 26 4.06 52.17 14.79
CA LEU A 26 3.49 53.32 14.09
C LEU A 26 2.94 52.83 12.73
N PRO A 27 1.71 53.24 12.35
CA PRO A 27 1.12 52.81 11.09
C PRO A 27 1.87 53.50 9.94
N GLY A 28 2.78 52.77 9.28
CA GLY A 28 3.45 53.23 8.06
C GLY A 28 4.94 52.98 7.95
N GLU A 29 5.62 52.46 8.96
CA GLU A 29 7.01 52.05 8.81
C GLU A 29 7.07 50.61 8.27
N THR A 30 7.30 50.48 6.96
CA THR A 30 7.53 49.19 6.31
C THR A 30 8.83 48.58 6.83
N ASN A 31 8.74 47.78 7.88
CA ASN A 31 9.86 47.00 8.38
C ASN A 31 10.18 45.88 7.37
N VAL A 32 11.16 46.13 6.52
CA VAL A 32 11.60 45.22 5.45
C VAL A 32 12.00 43.85 6.02
N GLY A 33 12.54 43.80 7.25
CA GLY A 33 12.87 42.55 7.93
C GLY A 33 11.64 41.69 8.17
N MET A 34 10.57 42.28 8.71
CA MET A 34 9.29 41.58 8.93
C MET A 34 8.68 41.11 7.61
N PHE A 35 8.75 41.93 6.56
CA PHE A 35 8.26 41.57 5.23
C PHE A 35 9.01 40.34 4.67
N ILE A 36 10.33 40.34 4.75
CA ILE A 36 11.16 39.23 4.27
C ILE A 36 10.90 37.97 5.10
N GLU A 37 10.85 38.08 6.43
CA GLU A 37 10.58 36.94 7.32
C GLU A 37 9.20 36.33 7.06
N GLU A 38 8.18 37.17 6.86
CA GLU A 38 6.84 36.71 6.55
C GLU A 38 6.79 35.97 5.20
N HIS A 39 7.41 36.53 4.16
CA HIS A 39 7.42 35.92 2.83
C HIS A 39 8.27 34.65 2.79
N LYS A 40 9.39 34.63 3.52
CA LYS A 40 10.21 33.44 3.69
C LYS A 40 9.41 32.32 4.35
N ARG A 41 8.71 32.61 5.47
CA ARG A 41 7.87 31.63 6.15
C ARG A 41 6.78 31.06 5.24
N ARG A 42 6.18 31.90 4.39
CA ARG A 42 5.18 31.47 3.39
C ARG A 42 5.79 30.56 2.33
N ALA A 43 6.98 30.89 1.82
CA ALA A 43 7.69 30.08 0.83
C ALA A 43 8.15 28.73 1.41
N ASP A 44 8.68 28.72 2.63
CA ASP A 44 9.16 27.51 3.31
C ASP A 44 8.00 26.54 3.67
N SER A 45 6.77 27.05 3.73
CA SER A 45 5.58 26.25 4.06
C SER A 45 4.69 25.98 2.84
N ASP A 46 5.18 26.20 1.62
CA ASP A 46 4.39 25.98 0.40
C ASP A 46 4.20 24.47 0.15
N PRO A 47 2.97 23.95 0.19
CA PRO A 47 2.70 22.53 -0.06
C PRO A 47 2.88 22.12 -1.52
N ASN A 48 3.00 23.08 -2.45
CA ASN A 48 3.31 22.80 -3.85
C ASN A 48 4.82 22.80 -4.12
N ALA A 49 5.64 23.03 -3.08
CA ALA A 49 7.06 22.85 -3.19
C ALA A 49 7.39 21.34 -3.41
N PRO A 50 8.38 21.01 -4.26
CA PRO A 50 8.82 19.64 -4.48
C PRO A 50 9.34 18.95 -3.18
N PRO A 51 9.43 17.60 -3.14
CA PRO A 51 9.18 16.64 -4.21
C PRO A 51 7.71 16.24 -4.31
N PHE A 52 7.21 16.11 -5.54
CA PHE A 52 5.86 15.60 -5.79
C PHE A 52 5.80 14.08 -5.62
N ASP A 53 4.60 13.56 -5.44
CA ASP A 53 4.35 12.13 -5.42
C ASP A 53 4.47 11.54 -6.84
N ASP A 54 5.13 10.39 -6.94
CA ASP A 54 5.24 9.63 -8.19
C ASP A 54 4.31 8.41 -8.16
N LEU A 55 3.60 8.16 -9.25
CA LEU A 55 2.83 6.93 -9.43
C LEU A 55 3.75 5.78 -9.89
N ARG A 56 3.58 4.61 -9.27
CA ARG A 56 4.26 3.37 -9.67
C ARG A 56 3.26 2.42 -10.31
N ASN A 57 3.39 2.23 -11.62
CA ASN A 57 2.60 1.25 -12.35
C ASN A 57 3.25 -0.13 -12.23
N TYR A 58 2.47 -1.12 -11.80
CA TYR A 58 2.88 -2.52 -11.73
C TYR A 58 2.05 -3.33 -12.71
N ALA A 59 2.72 -4.06 -13.61
CA ALA A 59 2.09 -4.87 -14.66
C ALA A 59 2.79 -6.23 -14.81
N TYR A 60 3.45 -6.72 -13.75
CA TYR A 60 4.12 -8.01 -13.79
C TYR A 60 3.08 -9.14 -13.64
N GLU A 61 2.91 -9.92 -14.70
CA GLU A 61 1.93 -11.00 -14.79
C GLU A 61 2.46 -12.35 -14.26
N GLY A 62 3.76 -12.46 -14.04
CA GLY A 62 4.42 -13.73 -13.73
C GLY A 62 5.18 -14.30 -14.92
N GLY A 63 5.76 -15.49 -14.74
CA GLY A 63 6.61 -16.16 -15.74
C GLY A 63 5.89 -17.16 -16.64
N GLY A 64 4.55 -17.25 -16.58
CA GLY A 64 3.79 -18.22 -17.37
C GLY A 64 4.08 -19.68 -17.02
N SER A 65 4.30 -20.00 -15.74
CA SER A 65 4.60 -21.36 -15.30
C SER A 65 3.38 -22.28 -15.44
N THR A 66 3.58 -23.43 -16.07
CA THR A 66 2.55 -24.49 -16.10
C THR A 66 2.34 -25.05 -14.69
N ALA A 67 1.09 -25.24 -14.30
CA ALA A 67 0.69 -25.79 -13.01
C ALA A 67 0.95 -27.31 -12.93
N GLY A 68 2.21 -27.76 -13.07
CA GLY A 68 2.61 -29.16 -12.91
C GLY A 68 1.69 -30.18 -13.61
N SER A 69 1.59 -31.38 -13.02
CA SER A 69 0.59 -32.38 -13.39
C SER A 69 -0.57 -32.35 -12.38
N LEU A 70 -1.80 -32.34 -12.87
CA LEU A 70 -3.00 -32.48 -12.06
C LEU A 70 -3.42 -33.95 -12.02
N SER A 71 -4.05 -34.38 -10.92
CA SER A 71 -4.65 -35.71 -10.83
C SER A 71 -5.76 -35.88 -11.88
N SER A 72 -5.84 -37.07 -12.49
CA SER A 72 -6.93 -37.42 -13.38
C SER A 72 -8.26 -37.48 -12.62
N LEU A 73 -9.37 -37.13 -13.28
CA LEU A 73 -10.71 -37.20 -12.69
C LEU A 73 -11.09 -38.62 -12.24
N ALA A 74 -10.59 -39.64 -12.94
CA ALA A 74 -10.82 -41.05 -12.64
C ALA A 74 -9.89 -41.61 -11.54
N SER A 75 -9.02 -40.78 -10.95
CA SER A 75 -8.10 -41.20 -9.88
C SER A 75 -8.87 -41.44 -8.58
N GLY A 76 -9.62 -42.53 -8.52
CA GLY A 76 -10.45 -42.90 -7.36
C GLY A 76 -11.72 -43.69 -7.70
N THR A 77 -12.06 -43.86 -8.98
CA THR A 77 -13.24 -44.63 -9.42
C THR A 77 -12.90 -46.04 -9.89
N ASP A 78 -11.61 -46.40 -9.95
CA ASP A 78 -11.14 -47.70 -10.48
C ASP A 78 -11.09 -48.80 -9.41
N ASP A 79 -11.41 -48.47 -8.16
CA ASP A 79 -11.39 -49.42 -7.03
C ASP A 79 -12.74 -50.11 -6.80
N GLU A 80 -13.67 -50.03 -7.76
CA GLU A 80 -14.96 -50.74 -7.67
C GLU A 80 -14.85 -52.20 -8.13
N THR A 81 -15.54 -53.08 -7.40
CA THR A 81 -15.67 -54.49 -7.74
C THR A 81 -16.45 -54.65 -9.05
N HIS A 82 -15.88 -55.39 -10.00
CA HIS A 82 -16.49 -55.65 -11.30
C HIS A 82 -17.59 -56.73 -11.19
N GLU A 83 -18.80 -56.35 -10.76
CA GLU A 83 -19.97 -57.24 -10.66
C GLU A 83 -20.89 -57.08 -11.90
N TYR A 84 -21.22 -58.18 -12.57
CA TYR A 84 -21.91 -58.17 -13.89
C TYR A 84 -23.24 -58.95 -13.94
N ASP A 85 -23.87 -59.22 -12.80
CA ASP A 85 -25.12 -60.03 -12.71
C ASP A 85 -26.28 -59.49 -13.56
N TYR A 86 -26.27 -58.18 -13.86
CA TYR A 86 -27.28 -57.54 -14.70
C TYR A 86 -27.23 -57.97 -16.18
N LEU A 87 -26.13 -58.56 -16.66
CA LEU A 87 -26.01 -59.02 -18.05
C LEU A 87 -27.04 -60.09 -18.40
N GLY A 88 -27.42 -60.94 -17.45
CA GLY A 88 -28.45 -61.97 -17.65
C GLY A 88 -29.84 -61.37 -17.94
N ALA A 89 -30.11 -60.15 -17.48
CA ALA A 89 -31.39 -59.47 -17.68
C ALA A 89 -31.49 -58.68 -19.00
N TRP A 90 -30.38 -58.47 -19.72
CA TRP A 90 -30.35 -57.67 -20.96
C TRP A 90 -30.85 -58.44 -22.20
N GLY A 91 -31.11 -59.73 -22.07
CA GLY A 91 -31.74 -60.57 -23.09
C GLY A 91 -30.74 -61.30 -23.99
N PRO A 92 -31.23 -62.08 -24.98
CA PRO A 92 -30.48 -63.14 -25.65
C PRO A 92 -29.25 -62.68 -26.43
N ARG A 93 -29.19 -61.39 -26.79
CA ARG A 93 -28.03 -60.80 -27.45
C ARG A 93 -26.80 -60.72 -26.54
N PHE A 94 -27.00 -60.74 -25.22
CA PHE A 94 -25.95 -60.59 -24.21
C PHE A 94 -25.60 -61.90 -23.50
N ASN A 95 -26.24 -63.03 -23.85
CA ASN A 95 -25.99 -64.35 -23.23
C ASN A 95 -24.49 -64.70 -23.20
N LYS A 96 -23.78 -64.50 -24.32
CA LYS A 96 -22.33 -64.79 -24.36
C LYS A 96 -21.52 -63.96 -23.35
N LEU A 97 -21.93 -62.73 -23.06
CA LEU A 97 -21.27 -61.90 -22.05
C LEU A 97 -21.67 -62.33 -20.64
N ALA A 98 -22.94 -62.69 -20.43
CA ALA A 98 -23.41 -63.26 -19.16
C ALA A 98 -22.71 -64.58 -18.83
N ASP A 99 -22.43 -65.41 -19.83
CA ASP A 99 -21.68 -66.67 -19.65
C ASP A 99 -20.20 -66.43 -19.34
N LEU A 100 -19.61 -65.32 -19.81
CA LEU A 100 -18.19 -64.99 -19.63
C LEU A 100 -17.88 -64.22 -18.34
N TYR A 101 -18.83 -63.41 -17.86
CA TYR A 101 -18.64 -62.48 -16.74
C TYR A 101 -19.64 -62.71 -15.60
N GLY A 102 -20.60 -63.62 -15.76
CA GLY A 102 -21.49 -64.06 -14.70
C GLY A 102 -20.77 -64.96 -13.69
N PRO A 103 -21.41 -65.26 -12.56
CA PRO A 103 -20.83 -66.11 -11.53
C PRO A 103 -20.50 -67.50 -12.11
N ASP A 104 -19.28 -67.97 -11.89
CA ASP A 104 -18.87 -69.32 -12.22
C ASP A 104 -19.81 -70.30 -11.49
N LEU A 105 -20.58 -71.08 -12.24
CA LEU A 105 -21.50 -72.09 -11.71
C LEU A 105 -20.78 -73.24 -10.97
N ASP A 106 -19.45 -73.17 -10.88
CA ASP A 106 -18.57 -74.18 -10.29
C ASP A 106 -18.46 -74.08 -8.76
N GLU A 107 -18.93 -73.00 -8.12
CA GLU A 107 -18.91 -72.85 -6.64
C GLU A 107 -20.16 -73.40 -5.91
N GLN A 108 -21.04 -74.16 -6.59
CA GLN A 108 -22.25 -74.74 -5.99
C GLN A 108 -22.36 -76.29 -6.09
N LEU A 109 -21.23 -77.00 -6.20
CA LEU A 109 -21.13 -78.46 -6.02
C LEU A 109 -20.25 -78.83 -4.82
#